data_AF-A0A661AS45-F1
#
_entry.id   AF-A0A661AS45-F1
#
_cell.length_a   1.000
_cell.length_b   1.000
_cell.length_c   1.000
_cell.angle_alpha   90.00
_cell.angle_beta   90.00
_cell.angle_gamma   90.00
#
_symmetry.space_group_name_H-M   'P 1'
#
loop_
_entity.id
_entity.type
_entity.pdbx_description
1 polymer ?
#
loop_
_entity_poly.entity_id
_entity_poly.type
_entity_poly.pdbx_seq_one_letter_code
_entity_poly.pdbx_strand_id
1 'polypeptide(L)'
;MIFLLLSFYEPGFEPVVKIQKKKEEREFNEYRMLALSIIRIYQATLSGIMGDVCVFEPSCSHYGYQSIKKYGIFLGLLMTFDRLERCSPFARSYYPDFYGVVYVPGRGYKLYDPPEENLP
;
A
#
# COMPACT_ATOMS: atom_id res chain seq x y z
N MET A 1 25.23 17.79 -52.03
CA MET A 1 23.97 18.22 -51.39
C MET A 1 23.32 17.18 -50.46
N ILE A 2 23.89 15.97 -50.30
CA ILE A 2 23.46 14.99 -49.27
C ILE A 2 24.56 14.74 -48.20
N PHE A 3 25.77 15.27 -48.40
CA PHE A 3 26.92 15.12 -47.48
C PHE A 3 27.11 16.29 -46.47
N LEU A 4 26.21 17.28 -46.46
CA LEU A 4 26.32 18.48 -45.61
C LEU A 4 25.29 18.54 -44.46
N LEU A 5 24.41 17.53 -44.35
CA LEU A 5 23.37 17.45 -43.31
C LEU A 5 23.61 16.34 -42.28
N LEU A 6 24.69 15.55 -42.40
CA LEU A 6 25.03 14.48 -41.45
C LEU A 6 26.20 14.85 -40.50
N SER A 7 26.69 16.08 -40.56
CA SER A 7 27.78 16.57 -39.68
C SER A 7 27.30 17.41 -38.49
N PHE A 8 25.99 17.57 -38.30
CA PHE A 8 25.41 18.47 -37.30
C PHE A 8 24.60 17.78 -36.20
N TYR A 9 24.67 16.46 -36.07
CA TYR A 9 23.90 15.77 -35.04
C TYR A 9 24.72 14.74 -34.28
N GLU A 10 25.57 15.24 -33.40
CA GLU A 10 25.90 14.67 -32.09
C GLU A 10 26.36 15.82 -31.19
N PRO A 11 26.37 15.71 -29.85
CA PRO A 11 25.62 14.83 -28.95
C PRO A 11 24.99 15.66 -27.80
N GLY A 12 23.68 15.56 -27.60
CA GLY A 12 22.97 16.26 -26.53
C GLY A 12 23.00 15.49 -25.20
N PHE A 13 24.05 15.75 -24.42
CA PHE A 13 24.05 15.89 -22.95
C PHE A 13 22.88 15.24 -22.15
N GLU A 14 23.18 14.15 -21.45
CA GLU A 14 22.30 13.44 -20.50
C GLU A 14 21.85 14.32 -19.32
N PRO A 15 20.76 13.95 -18.63
CA PRO A 15 20.99 13.54 -17.24
C PRO A 15 20.35 12.20 -16.90
N VAL A 16 21.21 11.20 -16.67
CA VAL A 16 21.26 10.35 -15.48
C VAL A 16 19.95 10.19 -14.68
N VAL A 17 18.94 9.52 -15.23
CA VAL A 17 18.04 8.74 -14.37
C VAL A 17 18.67 7.37 -14.21
N LYS A 18 19.69 7.32 -13.35
CA LYS A 18 19.97 6.08 -12.65
C LYS A 18 18.69 5.78 -11.88
N ILE A 19 17.80 4.98 -12.46
CA ILE A 19 16.91 4.13 -11.66
C ILE A 19 17.90 3.24 -10.91
N GLN A 20 18.43 3.78 -9.81
CA GLN A 20 18.94 2.98 -8.74
C GLN A 20 17.75 2.11 -8.39
N LYS A 21 17.74 0.90 -8.93
CA LYS A 21 17.30 -0.28 -8.22
C LYS A 21 18.14 -0.34 -6.94
N LYS A 22 17.95 0.62 -6.03
CA LYS A 22 18.28 0.49 -4.64
C LYS A 22 17.24 -0.51 -4.17
N LYS A 23 17.58 -1.77 -4.43
CA LYS A 23 17.20 -2.95 -3.69
C LYS A 23 17.23 -2.55 -2.23
N GLU A 24 16.12 -2.00 -1.76
CA GLU A 24 15.33 -2.59 -0.70
C GLU A 24 16.22 -3.19 0.39
N GLU A 25 17.14 -2.36 0.89
CA GLU A 25 17.76 -2.59 2.17
C GLU A 25 16.62 -2.43 3.15
N ARG A 26 16.07 -3.58 3.53
CA ARG A 26 15.24 -3.80 4.69
C ARG A 26 15.94 -3.15 5.89
N GLU A 27 15.75 -1.85 6.10
CA GLU A 27 15.96 -1.25 7.40
C GLU A 27 14.91 -1.88 8.31
N PHE A 28 15.28 -3.00 8.94
CA PHE A 28 14.66 -3.43 10.18
C PHE A 28 15.06 -2.40 11.24
N ASN A 29 14.42 -1.24 11.16
CA ASN A 29 14.62 -0.17 12.11
C ASN A 29 13.83 -0.50 13.38
N GLU A 30 14.37 -0.13 14.55
CA GLU A 30 13.67 -0.24 15.85
C GLU A 30 12.27 0.40 15.78
N TYR A 31 12.12 1.48 15.01
CA TYR A 31 10.83 2.13 14.75
C TYR A 31 9.81 1.22 14.07
N ARG A 32 10.24 0.28 13.23
CA ARG A 32 9.33 -0.64 12.54
C ARG A 32 8.76 -1.64 13.51
N MET A 33 9.60 -2.16 14.42
CA MET A 33 9.16 -3.03 15.49
C MET A 33 8.24 -2.30 16.46
N LEU A 34 8.53 -1.03 16.77
CA LEU A 34 7.66 -0.19 17.58
C LEU A 34 6.29 0.01 16.91
N ALA A 35 6.25 0.40 15.64
CA ALA A 35 5.01 0.60 14.89
C ALA A 35 4.17 -0.68 14.82
N LEU A 36 4.79 -1.82 14.51
CA LEU A 36 4.10 -3.11 14.48
C LEU A 36 3.58 -3.51 15.87
N SER A 37 4.31 -3.20 16.94
CA SER A 37 3.89 -3.47 18.32
C SER A 37 2.69 -2.61 18.73
N ILE A 38 2.68 -1.33 18.38
CA ILE A 38 1.54 -0.43 18.62
C ILE A 38 0.29 -0.95 17.91
N ILE A 39 0.40 -1.34 16.63
CA ILE A 39 -0.73 -1.90 15.88
C ILE A 39 -1.23 -3.19 16.53
N ARG A 40 -0.33 -4.02 17.06
CA ARG A 40 -0.69 -5.27 17.71
C ARG A 40 -1.39 -5.05 19.06
N ILE A 41 -0.93 -4.07 19.84
CA ILE A 41 -1.60 -3.64 21.07
C ILE A 41 -3.00 -3.12 20.73
N TYR A 42 -3.13 -2.27 19.71
CA TYR A 42 -4.43 -1.79 19.22
C TYR A 42 -5.36 -2.95 18.81
N GLN A 43 -4.85 -3.93 18.05
CA GLN A 43 -5.63 -5.10 17.66
C GLN A 43 -6.06 -5.95 18.87
N ALA A 44 -5.23 -6.05 19.91
CA ALA A 44 -5.56 -6.82 21.11
C ALA A 44 -6.57 -6.13 22.03
N THR A 45 -6.56 -4.79 22.10
CA THR A 45 -7.42 -4.03 23.03
C THR A 45 -8.69 -3.51 22.36
N LEU A 46 -8.55 -2.80 21.24
CA LEU A 46 -9.63 -2.04 20.63
C LEU A 46 -10.41 -2.85 19.59
N SER A 47 -9.81 -3.87 18.97
CA SER A 47 -10.53 -4.71 17.99
C SER A 47 -11.69 -5.49 18.61
N GLY A 48 -11.57 -5.90 19.88
CA GLY A 48 -12.66 -6.59 20.59
C GLY A 48 -13.83 -5.67 20.91
N ILE A 49 -13.59 -4.37 21.07
CA ILE A 49 -14.60 -3.37 21.42
C ILE A 49 -15.31 -2.84 20.17
N MET A 50 -14.56 -2.61 19.08
CA MET A 50 -15.14 -2.08 17.83
C MET A 50 -15.98 -3.09 17.04
N GLY A 51 -15.75 -4.39 17.21
CA GLY A 51 -16.45 -5.42 16.42
C GLY A 51 -16.12 -5.38 14.92
N ASP A 52 -16.99 -5.94 14.09
CA ASP A 52 -16.78 -6.07 12.65
C ASP A 52 -17.25 -4.85 11.84
N VAL A 53 -16.58 -3.71 12.05
CA VAL A 53 -16.90 -2.44 11.38
C VAL A 53 -16.20 -2.25 10.03
N CYS A 54 -15.10 -2.96 9.79
CA CYS A 54 -14.30 -2.77 8.58
C CYS A 54 -15.01 -3.40 7.37
N VAL A 55 -15.14 -2.65 6.28
CA VAL A 55 -15.80 -3.11 5.05
C VAL A 55 -14.87 -3.97 4.18
N PHE A 56 -13.57 -3.83 4.38
CA PHE A 56 -12.53 -4.51 3.61
C PHE A 56 -12.01 -5.78 4.29
N GLU A 57 -11.50 -6.70 3.45
CA GLU A 57 -10.73 -7.87 3.84
C GLU A 57 -9.37 -7.89 3.09
N PRO A 58 -8.23 -7.97 3.79
CA PRO A 58 -8.07 -7.94 5.26
C PRO A 58 -8.56 -6.62 5.88
N SER A 59 -8.86 -6.62 7.19
CA SER A 59 -9.29 -5.40 7.89
C SER A 59 -8.24 -4.29 7.82
N CYS A 60 -8.61 -3.01 7.92
CA CYS A 60 -7.66 -1.88 7.80
C CYS A 60 -6.46 -1.97 8.78
N SER A 61 -6.69 -2.45 10.00
CA SER A 61 -5.61 -2.66 10.97
C SER A 61 -4.67 -3.80 10.56
N HIS A 62 -5.21 -4.86 9.95
CA HIS A 62 -4.44 -6.00 9.47
C HIS A 62 -3.72 -5.67 8.15
N TYR A 63 -4.35 -4.87 7.29
CA TYR A 63 -3.73 -4.27 6.13
C TYR A 63 -2.54 -3.42 6.54
N GLY A 64 -2.72 -2.45 7.45
CA GLY A 64 -1.61 -1.58 7.86
C GLY A 64 -0.46 -2.32 8.52
N TYR A 65 -0.75 -3.37 9.30
CA TYR A 65 0.28 -4.27 9.82
C TYR A 65 1.07 -4.94 8.67
N GLN A 66 0.38 -5.48 7.67
CA GLN A 66 1.00 -6.14 6.53
C GLN A 66 1.79 -5.17 5.65
N SER A 67 1.25 -3.98 5.38
CA SER A 67 1.89 -2.95 4.57
C SER A 67 3.17 -2.45 5.23
N ILE A 68 3.16 -2.16 6.53
CA ILE A 68 4.37 -1.76 7.27
C ILE A 68 5.38 -2.92 7.34
N LYS A 69 4.90 -4.16 7.50
CA LYS A 69 5.75 -5.35 7.53
C LYS A 69 6.37 -5.68 6.16
N LYS A 70 5.72 -5.37 5.04
CA LYS A 70 6.27 -5.67 3.71
C LYS A 70 7.07 -4.49 3.17
N TYR A 71 6.49 -3.30 3.18
CA TYR A 71 7.01 -2.13 2.47
C TYR A 71 7.71 -1.10 3.36
N GLY A 72 7.79 -1.35 4.67
CA GLY A 72 8.39 -0.43 5.63
C GLY A 72 7.42 0.63 6.15
N ILE A 73 7.87 1.44 7.12
CA ILE A 73 6.98 2.34 7.87
C ILE A 73 6.39 3.41 6.96
N PHE A 74 7.20 4.10 6.16
CA PHE A 74 6.74 5.24 5.38
C PHE A 74 5.72 4.84 4.31
N LEU A 75 6.07 3.89 3.43
CA LEU A 75 5.16 3.42 2.40
C LEU A 75 3.96 2.69 3.00
N GLY A 76 4.19 1.88 4.05
CA GLY A 76 3.13 1.20 4.77
C GLY A 76 2.11 2.15 5.39
N LEU A 77 2.56 3.27 5.98
CA LEU A 77 1.67 4.29 6.54
C LEU A 77 0.87 4.99 5.45
N LEU A 78 1.50 5.39 4.34
CA LEU A 78 0.81 6.03 3.22
C LEU A 78 -0.29 5.13 2.64
N MET A 79 0.04 3.85 2.38
CA MET A 79 -0.95 2.86 1.91
C MET A 79 -2.09 2.66 2.92
N THR A 80 -1.77 2.62 4.22
CA THR A 80 -2.77 2.45 5.28
C THR A 80 -3.70 3.66 5.36
N PHE A 81 -3.15 4.86 5.24
CA PHE A 81 -3.89 6.11 5.33
C PHE A 81 -4.88 6.26 4.18
N ASP A 82 -4.43 6.05 2.94
CA ASP A 82 -5.28 6.03 1.75
C ASP A 82 -6.42 5.00 1.86
N ARG A 83 -6.16 3.82 2.43
CA ARG A 83 -7.22 2.84 2.68
C ARG A 83 -8.21 3.28 3.77
N LEU A 84 -7.73 3.95 4.82
CA LEU A 84 -8.60 4.44 5.90
C LEU A 84 -9.59 5.49 5.39
N GLU A 85 -9.17 6.37 4.48
CA GLU A 85 -10.06 7.35 3.84
C GLU A 85 -11.17 6.68 3.03
N ARG A 86 -10.84 5.59 2.32
CA ARG A 86 -11.82 4.79 1.57
C ARG A 86 -12.69 3.93 2.47
N CYS A 87 -12.24 3.59 3.67
CA CYS A 87 -12.97 2.74 4.62
C CYS A 87 -14.12 3.50 5.30
N SER A 88 -15.27 3.52 4.63
CA SER A 88 -16.52 4.06 5.16
C SER A 88 -17.67 3.06 5.01
N PRO A 89 -18.77 3.20 5.77
CA PRO A 89 -19.96 2.33 5.62
C PRO A 89 -20.52 2.30 4.19
N PHE A 90 -20.27 3.37 3.42
CA PHE A 90 -20.74 3.51 2.04
C PHE A 90 -19.75 2.99 0.99
N ALA A 91 -18.56 2.54 1.38
CA ALA A 91 -17.53 2.07 0.45
C ALA A 91 -18.04 0.98 -0.50
N ARG A 92 -18.91 0.09 -0.02
CA ARG A 92 -19.54 -0.98 -0.83
C ARG A 92 -20.41 -0.44 -1.96
N SER A 93 -20.99 0.75 -1.81
CA SER A 93 -21.83 1.37 -2.83
C SER A 93 -21.03 2.12 -3.89
N TYR A 94 -19.85 2.64 -3.52
CA TYR A 94 -19.03 3.48 -4.42
C TYR A 94 -17.98 2.69 -5.20
N TYR A 95 -17.53 1.55 -4.67
CA TYR A 95 -16.44 0.77 -5.27
C TYR A 95 -16.76 -0.69 -5.64
N PRO A 96 -18.00 -1.10 -6.01
CA PRO A 96 -18.27 -2.50 -6.33
C PRO A 96 -17.48 -3.00 -7.55
N ASP A 97 -17.17 -2.12 -8.50
CA ASP A 97 -16.49 -2.50 -9.76
C ASP A 97 -14.96 -2.49 -9.65
N PHE A 98 -14.40 -1.85 -8.61
CA PHE A 98 -12.94 -1.70 -8.45
C PHE A 98 -12.32 -2.76 -7.54
N TYR A 99 -13.10 -3.40 -6.68
CA TYR A 99 -12.62 -4.43 -5.75
C TYR A 99 -13.33 -5.76 -5.97
N GLY A 100 -12.59 -6.85 -5.77
CA GLY A 100 -13.21 -8.16 -5.61
C GLY A 100 -14.12 -8.20 -4.37
N VAL A 101 -15.03 -9.18 -4.32
CA VAL A 101 -15.83 -9.44 -3.11
C VAL A 101 -15.50 -10.84 -2.61
N VAL A 102 -15.19 -10.95 -1.31
CA VAL A 102 -14.90 -12.22 -0.64
C VAL A 102 -15.90 -12.49 0.48
N TYR A 103 -16.27 -13.76 0.67
CA TYR A 103 -17.08 -14.18 1.80
C TYR A 103 -16.18 -14.59 2.97
N VAL A 104 -16.37 -13.95 4.12
CA VAL A 104 -15.65 -14.27 5.34
C VAL A 104 -16.61 -14.89 6.36
N PRO A 105 -16.33 -16.12 6.86
CA PRO A 105 -17.15 -16.75 7.87
C PRO A 105 -17.31 -15.86 9.12
N GLY A 106 -18.55 -15.64 9.55
CA GLY A 106 -18.87 -14.80 10.72
C GLY A 106 -18.84 -13.27 10.47
N ARG A 107 -18.41 -12.81 9.29
CA ARG A 107 -18.35 -11.39 8.90
C ARG A 107 -19.12 -11.06 7.61
N GLY A 108 -19.52 -12.08 6.86
CA GLY A 108 -20.26 -11.94 5.61
C GLY A 108 -19.38 -11.50 4.43
N TYR A 109 -20.02 -10.93 3.41
CA TYR A 109 -19.32 -10.42 2.24
C TYR A 109 -18.55 -9.15 2.57
N LYS A 110 -17.31 -9.03 2.10
CA LYS A 110 -16.40 -7.89 2.31
C LYS A 110 -15.67 -7.56 1.00
N LEU A 111 -15.24 -6.32 0.83
CA LEU A 111 -14.42 -5.91 -0.32
C LEU A 111 -13.01 -6.45 -0.15
N TYR A 112 -12.49 -7.17 -1.14
CA TYR A 112 -11.15 -7.73 -1.11
C TYR A 112 -10.15 -6.72 -1.64
N ASP A 113 -9.17 -6.39 -0.80
CA ASP A 113 -8.14 -5.42 -1.15
C ASP A 113 -6.83 -5.83 -0.46
N PRO A 114 -6.00 -6.67 -1.08
CA PRO A 114 -4.72 -7.07 -0.51
C PRO A 114 -3.66 -5.98 -0.72
N PRO A 115 -2.71 -5.78 0.21
CA PRO A 115 -1.67 -4.76 0.09
C PRO A 115 -0.75 -4.98 -1.12
N GLU A 116 -0.68 -6.20 -1.64
CA GLU A 116 0.11 -6.54 -2.82
C GLU A 116 -0.45 -5.93 -4.12
N GLU A 117 -1.76 -5.70 -4.19
CA GLU A 117 -2.41 -5.12 -5.37
C GLU A 117 -2.34 -3.59 -5.40
N ASN A 118 -1.99 -2.94 -4.27
CA ASN A 118 -1.89 -1.48 -4.14
C ASN A 118 -0.44 -0.97 -4.20
N LEU A 119 0.49 -1.79 -4.71
CA LEU A 119 1.90 -1.43 -4.86
C LEU A 119 2.06 -0.28 -5.89
N PRO A 120 2.87 0.76 -5.62
CA PRO A 120 3.29 1.73 -6.63
C PRO A 120 4.27 1.14 -7.67
#